data_AF-D8J772-F1
#
_entry.id   AF-D8J772-F1
#
_cell.length_a   1.000
_cell.length_b   1.000
_cell.length_c   1.000
_cell.angle_alpha   90.00
_cell.angle_beta   90.00
_cell.angle_gamma   90.00
#
_symmetry.space_group_name_H-M   'P 1'
#
loop_
_entity.id
_entity.type
_entity.pdbx_description
1 polymer ?
#
loop_
_entity_poly.entity_id
_entity_poly.type
_entity_poly.pdbx_seq_one_letter_code
_entity_poly.pdbx_strand_id
1 'polypeptide(L)'
;MLLGCGAGIATLVAGCTGNEDDEDNNDDGTGGNGDNGGNGDNGGNGDDGHDDNNGDNGHDDDNGDEKDDGKEDDKKEDNNDIPGFDRDSFEIDSDVIKLKKLKYKDHRLDVRVMLLTTDREELAEELEALAPGFEQAIRNADAEEFFEEVEEIKFTLYDENKETRVAVFLDIEWLQQFVDDDMTNEEFVNRVLNQMEQAGAVDDSSDS
;
A
#
# COMPACT_ATOMS: atom_id res chain seq x y z
N MET A 1 -53.84 -2.95 9.22
CA MET A 1 -53.18 -1.71 9.66
C MET A 1 -52.25 -1.29 8.53
N LEU A 2 -52.51 -0.14 7.91
CA LEU A 2 -51.55 0.57 7.06
C LEU A 2 -50.48 1.19 7.95
N LEU A 3 -49.24 1.24 7.46
CA LEU A 3 -48.15 2.23 7.61
C LEU A 3 -46.84 1.46 7.32
N GLY A 4 -46.03 1.76 6.29
CA GLY A 4 -45.44 3.07 5.94
C GLY A 4 -44.07 3.15 6.63
N CYS A 5 -42.94 3.55 6.04
CA CYS A 5 -42.66 4.37 4.86
C CYS A 5 -41.23 4.05 4.37
N GLY A 6 -41.01 4.16 3.05
CA GLY A 6 -39.67 4.14 2.46
C GLY A 6 -38.93 5.46 2.66
N ALA A 7 -37.60 5.37 2.73
CA ALA A 7 -36.71 6.52 2.62
C ALA A 7 -36.06 6.47 1.23
N GLY A 8 -36.52 7.34 0.33
CA GLY A 8 -35.81 7.64 -0.91
C GLY A 8 -34.74 8.68 -0.62
N ILE A 9 -33.49 8.40 -0.99
CA ILE A 9 -32.40 9.38 -0.94
C ILE A 9 -32.56 10.29 -2.15
N ALA A 10 -32.86 11.57 -1.90
CA ALA A 10 -32.92 12.60 -2.93
C ALA A 10 -31.55 13.27 -3.06
N THR A 11 -30.87 13.05 -4.19
CA THR A 11 -29.65 13.78 -4.55
C THR A 11 -30.02 15.21 -4.93
N LEU A 12 -29.55 16.19 -4.17
CA LEU A 12 -29.62 17.60 -4.53
C LEU A 12 -28.42 17.93 -5.43
N VAL A 13 -28.67 18.10 -6.74
CA VAL A 13 -27.73 18.77 -7.64
C VAL A 13 -27.93 20.27 -7.48
N ALA A 14 -27.08 20.91 -6.66
CA ALA A 14 -26.93 22.36 -6.68
C ALA A 14 -26.01 22.71 -7.84
N GLY A 15 -26.59 23.33 -8.88
CA GLY A 15 -25.87 23.73 -10.08
C GLY A 15 -24.80 24.78 -9.80
N CYS A 16 -23.61 24.55 -10.35
CA CYS A 16 -22.65 25.61 -10.62
C CYS A 16 -23.32 26.66 -11.51
N THR A 17 -23.32 27.88 -11.00
CA THR A 17 -23.79 29.09 -11.65
C THR A 17 -22.94 29.40 -12.88
N GLY A 18 -23.61 29.87 -13.93
CA GLY A 18 -23.03 30.14 -15.24
C GLY A 18 -21.97 31.24 -15.26
N ASN A 19 -21.15 31.19 -16.31
CA ASN A 19 -20.27 32.27 -16.70
C ASN A 19 -20.79 32.81 -18.03
N GLU A 20 -21.53 33.92 -17.94
CA GLU A 20 -21.91 34.76 -19.08
C GLU A 20 -20.74 35.71 -19.38
N ASP A 21 -20.38 35.79 -20.66
CA ASP A 21 -19.53 36.83 -21.24
C ASP A 21 -20.12 38.22 -20.95
N ASP A 22 -19.29 39.16 -20.50
CA ASP A 22 -19.53 40.58 -20.75
C ASP A 22 -18.20 41.37 -20.77
N GLU A 23 -18.14 42.24 -21.77
CA GLU A 23 -17.01 43.04 -22.24
C GLU A 23 -16.84 44.34 -21.43
N ASP A 24 -15.62 44.89 -21.51
CA ASP A 24 -15.22 46.30 -21.32
C ASP A 24 -15.56 47.06 -20.02
N ASN A 25 -14.49 47.47 -19.30
CA ASN A 25 -14.25 48.89 -19.05
C ASN A 25 -12.83 49.17 -18.53
N ASN A 26 -12.17 50.12 -19.19
CA ASN A 26 -10.95 50.79 -18.72
C ASN A 26 -11.28 51.68 -17.52
N ASP A 27 -10.46 51.64 -16.47
CA ASP A 27 -10.29 52.78 -15.56
C ASP A 27 -8.84 52.83 -15.02
N ASP A 28 -8.25 54.00 -15.18
CA ASP A 28 -6.91 54.38 -14.75
C ASP A 28 -6.98 54.92 -13.31
N GLY A 29 -5.99 54.62 -12.46
CA GLY A 29 -5.84 55.46 -11.28
C GLY A 29 -5.01 54.91 -10.12
N THR A 30 -3.72 55.22 -10.16
CA THR A 30 -2.93 55.80 -9.04
C THR A 30 -2.90 55.15 -7.65
N GLY A 31 -1.68 54.77 -7.22
CA GLY A 31 -1.03 55.40 -6.06
C GLY A 31 -1.19 54.71 -4.69
N GLY A 32 -0.07 54.23 -4.13
CA GLY A 32 0.02 53.79 -2.74
C GLY A 32 1.42 53.38 -2.31
N ASN A 33 2.29 54.35 -2.13
CA ASN A 33 3.62 54.22 -1.53
C ASN A 33 3.48 53.97 -0.01
N GLY A 34 4.25 53.04 0.57
CA GLY A 34 4.20 52.73 2.01
C GLY A 34 5.44 52.00 2.50
N ASP A 35 6.47 52.79 2.77
CA ASP A 35 7.80 52.46 3.32
C ASP A 35 7.76 51.96 4.79
N ASN A 36 8.92 51.50 5.26
CA ASN A 36 9.38 51.42 6.66
C ASN A 36 8.98 50.14 7.45
N GLY A 37 9.86 49.40 8.13
CA GLY A 37 11.23 49.60 8.58
C GLY A 37 11.42 48.78 9.87
N GLY A 38 12.53 48.08 10.06
CA GLY A 38 12.74 47.23 11.23
C GLY A 38 14.12 46.58 11.31
N ASN A 39 15.13 47.42 11.55
CA ASN A 39 16.53 47.07 11.80
C ASN A 39 16.70 46.39 13.18
N GLY A 40 17.58 45.39 13.30
CA GLY A 40 17.87 44.69 14.55
C GLY A 40 19.18 43.89 14.48
N ASP A 41 20.28 44.61 14.70
CA ASP A 41 21.68 44.20 14.71
C ASP A 41 22.10 43.50 16.03
N ASN A 42 23.29 42.87 16.00
CA ASN A 42 24.14 42.38 17.10
C ASN A 42 23.69 41.15 17.93
N GLY A 43 24.54 40.18 18.24
CA GLY A 43 25.99 40.03 18.14
C GLY A 43 26.47 39.00 19.17
N GLY A 44 27.59 38.31 18.92
CA GLY A 44 28.22 37.42 19.92
C GLY A 44 29.28 36.44 19.39
N ASN A 45 30.52 36.92 19.34
CA ASN A 45 31.78 36.16 19.14
C ASN A 45 32.14 35.22 20.32
N GLY A 46 33.04 34.26 20.06
CA GLY A 46 33.91 33.58 21.05
C GLY A 46 34.07 32.08 20.77
N ASP A 47 35.04 31.58 19.99
CA ASP A 47 36.52 31.48 20.14
C ASP A 47 37.00 30.23 20.93
N ASP A 48 38.06 29.59 20.39
CA ASP A 48 39.01 28.60 20.95
C ASP A 48 38.47 27.22 21.43
N GLY A 49 39.06 26.04 21.18
CA GLY A 49 40.34 25.60 20.63
C GLY A 49 40.67 24.16 21.14
N HIS A 50 41.39 23.37 20.32
CA HIS A 50 42.07 22.06 20.59
C HIS A 50 41.18 20.84 20.96
N ASP A 51 41.51 19.59 20.61
CA ASP A 51 42.83 18.94 20.66
C ASP A 51 42.94 17.75 19.69
N ASP A 52 44.13 17.57 19.15
CA ASP A 52 44.58 16.48 18.30
C ASP A 52 44.69 15.17 19.10
N ASN A 53 44.32 14.03 18.52
CA ASN A 53 44.97 12.78 18.91
C ASN A 53 45.25 11.91 17.69
N ASN A 54 46.46 12.11 17.18
CA ASN A 54 47.20 11.25 16.29
C ASN A 54 47.67 10.00 17.06
N GLY A 55 47.33 8.82 16.56
CA GLY A 55 47.68 7.52 17.15
C GLY A 55 47.81 6.46 16.07
N ASP A 56 48.82 6.64 15.23
CA ASP A 56 49.41 5.66 14.33
C ASP A 56 49.75 4.35 15.07
N ASN A 57 49.35 3.21 14.49
CA ASN A 57 50.15 1.99 14.46
C ASN A 57 49.53 1.02 13.45
N GLY A 58 50.09 1.02 12.24
CA GLY A 58 49.86 -0.02 11.24
C GLY A 58 50.39 -1.39 11.66
N HIS A 59 49.68 -2.43 11.20
CA HIS A 59 50.28 -3.72 10.90
C HIS A 59 49.51 -4.33 9.72
N ASP A 60 50.14 -4.27 8.55
CA ASP A 60 49.75 -5.00 7.34
C ASP A 60 50.28 -6.44 7.40
N ASP A 61 49.58 -7.29 6.62
CA ASP A 61 49.94 -8.60 6.09
C ASP A 61 49.77 -9.84 6.98
N ASP A 62 48.65 -10.58 6.77
CA ASP A 62 48.80 -11.94 6.23
C ASP A 62 47.56 -12.42 5.44
N ASN A 63 47.84 -13.06 4.31
CA ASN A 63 46.91 -13.72 3.40
C ASN A 63 46.32 -14.99 4.04
N GLY A 64 45.02 -15.25 3.83
CA GLY A 64 44.44 -16.53 4.20
C GLY A 64 42.95 -16.66 3.86
N ASP A 65 42.70 -17.14 2.65
CA ASP A 65 41.65 -18.08 2.23
C ASP A 65 40.37 -18.26 3.08
N GLU A 66 39.25 -18.10 2.37
CA GLU A 66 38.02 -18.90 2.42
C GLU A 66 37.64 -19.57 3.75
N LYS A 67 36.70 -18.96 4.48
CA LYS A 67 35.48 -19.57 5.06
C LYS A 67 34.43 -18.46 5.12
N ASP A 68 33.41 -18.44 4.26
CA ASP A 68 32.16 -19.17 4.46
C ASP A 68 31.82 -19.37 5.94
N ASP A 69 31.54 -18.26 6.62
CA ASP A 69 30.98 -18.24 7.96
C ASP A 69 29.75 -17.33 7.96
N GLY A 70 28.62 -17.95 7.64
CA GLY A 70 27.43 -17.87 8.46
C GLY A 70 26.97 -16.47 8.85
N LYS A 71 26.06 -15.94 8.05
CA LYS A 71 24.77 -15.59 8.64
C LYS A 71 23.71 -16.34 7.85
N GLU A 72 23.38 -17.52 8.37
CA GLU A 72 21.98 -17.95 8.37
C GLU A 72 21.17 -16.69 8.63
N ASP A 73 20.36 -16.28 7.66
CA ASP A 73 19.31 -15.33 7.92
C ASP A 73 18.49 -15.98 9.03
N ASP A 74 18.81 -15.65 10.27
CA ASP A 74 17.94 -15.64 11.42
C ASP A 74 16.75 -14.78 11.01
N LYS A 75 15.90 -15.34 10.15
CA LYS A 75 14.51 -14.99 10.06
C LYS A 75 14.00 -15.33 11.45
N LYS A 76 14.12 -14.34 12.34
CA LYS A 76 13.07 -14.10 13.31
C LYS A 76 11.80 -14.15 12.47
N GLU A 77 11.16 -15.30 12.48
CA GLU A 77 9.74 -15.39 12.26
C GLU A 77 9.19 -14.40 13.27
N ASP A 78 8.98 -13.17 12.80
CA ASP A 78 8.03 -12.27 13.41
C ASP A 78 6.76 -13.11 13.41
N ASN A 79 6.52 -13.85 14.50
CA ASN A 79 5.28 -14.53 14.82
C ASN A 79 4.23 -13.44 15.02
N ASN A 80 3.96 -12.70 13.96
CA ASN A 80 2.81 -11.84 13.83
C ASN A 80 1.68 -12.80 13.51
N ASP A 81 1.28 -13.52 14.56
CA ASP A 81 0.08 -14.33 14.59
C ASP A 81 -1.07 -13.51 14.01
N ILE A 82 -1.84 -14.12 13.13
CA ILE A 82 -2.93 -13.46 12.42
C ILE A 82 -4.20 -14.04 13.04
N PRO A 83 -4.98 -13.25 13.81
CA PRO A 83 -6.19 -13.75 14.44
C PRO A 83 -7.10 -14.41 13.41
N GLY A 84 -7.67 -15.58 13.74
CA GLY A 84 -8.54 -16.32 12.84
C GLY A 84 -7.91 -16.84 11.53
N PHE A 85 -6.58 -16.94 11.42
CA PHE A 85 -5.91 -17.41 10.19
C PHE A 85 -4.88 -18.50 10.45
N ASP A 86 -5.08 -19.67 9.85
CA ASP A 86 -4.17 -20.79 9.90
C ASP A 86 -3.10 -20.69 8.80
N ARG A 87 -1.91 -20.21 9.18
CA ARG A 87 -0.76 -20.14 8.27
C ARG A 87 -0.28 -21.51 7.77
N ASP A 88 -0.43 -22.56 8.56
CA ASP A 88 0.05 -23.89 8.17
C ASP A 88 -0.87 -24.50 7.09
N SER A 89 -2.14 -24.07 7.06
CA SER A 89 -3.09 -24.39 5.99
C SER A 89 -2.99 -23.49 4.77
N PHE A 90 -2.16 -22.43 4.81
CA PHE A 90 -2.03 -21.50 3.69
C PHE A 90 -0.99 -22.01 2.68
N GLU A 91 -1.45 -22.74 1.67
CA GLU A 91 -0.64 -23.22 0.56
C GLU A 91 -1.04 -22.57 -0.76
N ILE A 92 -0.05 -22.26 -1.61
CA ILE A 92 -0.26 -21.75 -2.96
C ILE A 92 0.47 -22.68 -3.91
N ASP A 93 -0.28 -23.34 -4.78
CA ASP A 93 0.27 -24.15 -5.87
C ASP A 93 0.34 -23.27 -7.13
N SER A 94 1.44 -22.52 -7.26
CA SER A 94 1.66 -21.62 -8.39
C SER A 94 3.16 -21.51 -8.72
N ASP A 95 3.48 -21.61 -10.01
CA ASP A 95 4.83 -21.37 -10.52
C ASP A 95 5.10 -19.87 -10.76
N VAL A 96 4.05 -19.08 -10.95
CA VAL A 96 4.09 -17.67 -11.39
C VAL A 96 3.92 -16.69 -10.22
N ILE A 97 3.13 -17.06 -9.22
CA ILE A 97 2.88 -16.31 -7.98
C ILE A 97 3.72 -16.90 -6.84
N LYS A 98 4.48 -16.03 -6.16
CA LYS A 98 5.24 -16.41 -4.96
C LYS A 98 4.90 -15.49 -3.80
N LEU A 99 4.29 -16.03 -2.74
CA LEU A 99 4.11 -15.28 -1.50
C LEU A 99 5.48 -14.95 -0.90
N LYS A 100 5.76 -13.66 -0.75
CA LYS A 100 7.01 -13.16 -0.16
C LYS A 100 6.84 -12.84 1.31
N LYS A 101 5.67 -12.32 1.68
CA LYS A 101 5.43 -11.86 3.04
C LYS A 101 3.95 -11.85 3.35
N LEU A 102 3.62 -12.29 4.56
CA LEU A 102 2.31 -12.17 5.16
C LEU A 102 2.50 -11.62 6.58
N LYS A 103 2.14 -10.35 6.82
CA LYS A 103 2.39 -9.67 8.10
C LYS A 103 1.14 -8.95 8.59
N TYR A 104 0.68 -9.29 9.79
CA TYR A 104 -0.42 -8.61 10.46
C TYR A 104 0.10 -7.64 11.52
N LYS A 105 -0.41 -6.40 11.54
CA LYS A 105 -0.08 -5.40 12.56
C LYS A 105 -1.16 -4.32 12.57
N ASP A 106 -1.57 -3.88 13.76
CA ASP A 106 -2.51 -2.76 13.93
C ASP A 106 -3.80 -2.96 13.10
N HIS A 107 -4.45 -4.13 13.22
CA HIS A 107 -5.66 -4.52 12.46
C HIS A 107 -5.51 -4.57 10.93
N ARG A 108 -4.26 -4.53 10.44
CA ARG A 108 -3.96 -4.56 9.01
C ARG A 108 -3.09 -5.74 8.63
N LEU A 109 -3.54 -6.47 7.61
CA LEU A 109 -2.80 -7.56 6.97
C LEU A 109 -2.08 -7.06 5.71
N ASP A 110 -0.75 -7.16 5.68
CA ASP A 110 0.10 -6.87 4.52
C ASP A 110 0.44 -8.19 3.82
N VAL A 111 -0.14 -8.37 2.63
CA VAL A 111 0.09 -9.51 1.72
C VAL A 111 1.00 -9.05 0.59
N ARG A 112 2.16 -9.68 0.45
CA ARG A 112 3.14 -9.37 -0.60
C ARG A 112 3.39 -10.57 -1.48
N VAL A 113 3.10 -10.40 -2.75
CA VAL A 113 3.22 -11.45 -3.76
C VAL A 113 4.16 -10.98 -4.86
N MET A 114 5.06 -11.85 -5.28
CA MET A 114 5.89 -11.65 -6.46
C MET A 114 5.26 -12.37 -7.64
N LEU A 115 5.14 -11.66 -8.76
CA LEU A 115 4.67 -12.15 -10.05
C LEU A 115 5.86 -12.36 -10.98
N LEU A 116 5.79 -13.44 -11.75
CA LEU A 116 6.71 -13.73 -12.86
C LEU A 116 6.08 -13.50 -14.23
N THR A 117 4.82 -13.04 -14.27
CA THR A 117 4.11 -12.69 -15.51
C THR A 117 3.64 -11.24 -15.49
N THR A 118 3.46 -10.69 -16.69
CA THR A 118 2.76 -9.42 -16.93
C THR A 118 1.48 -9.62 -17.74
N ASP A 119 1.16 -10.85 -18.12
CA ASP A 119 -0.05 -11.18 -18.85
C ASP A 119 -1.26 -11.15 -17.91
N ARG A 120 -2.35 -10.54 -18.38
CA ARG A 120 -3.56 -10.34 -17.59
C ARG A 120 -4.33 -11.64 -17.38
N GLU A 121 -4.40 -12.48 -18.42
CA GLU A 121 -5.12 -13.75 -18.36
C GLU A 121 -4.35 -14.71 -17.44
N GLU A 122 -3.03 -14.77 -17.57
CA GLU A 122 -2.17 -15.56 -16.68
C GLU A 122 -2.27 -15.06 -15.23
N LEU A 123 -2.22 -13.74 -14.99
CA LEU A 123 -2.42 -13.20 -13.63
C LEU A 123 -3.78 -13.60 -13.04
N ALA A 124 -4.85 -13.65 -13.84
CA ALA A 124 -6.16 -14.04 -13.37
C ALA A 124 -6.16 -15.51 -12.91
N GLU A 125 -5.64 -16.43 -13.73
CA GLU A 125 -5.51 -17.85 -13.39
C GLU A 125 -4.72 -18.05 -12.09
N GLU A 126 -3.66 -17.27 -11.90
CA GLU A 126 -2.79 -17.40 -10.73
C GLU A 126 -3.44 -16.82 -9.46
N LEU A 127 -4.19 -15.72 -9.58
CA LEU A 127 -5.00 -15.20 -8.47
C LEU A 127 -6.15 -16.16 -8.12
N GLU A 128 -6.73 -16.85 -9.10
CA GLU A 128 -7.72 -17.90 -8.86
C GLU A 128 -7.15 -19.10 -8.08
N ALA A 129 -5.85 -19.40 -8.24
CA ALA A 129 -5.16 -20.39 -7.42
C ALA A 129 -4.83 -19.87 -6.00
N LEU A 130 -4.60 -18.57 -5.85
CA LEU A 130 -4.27 -17.92 -4.59
C LEU A 130 -5.47 -17.80 -3.64
N ALA A 131 -6.64 -17.45 -4.17
CA ALA A 131 -7.82 -17.16 -3.36
C ALA A 131 -8.29 -18.36 -2.49
N PRO A 132 -8.38 -19.60 -3.00
CA PRO A 132 -8.70 -20.78 -2.19
C PRO A 132 -7.72 -21.03 -1.03
N GLY A 133 -6.45 -20.65 -1.19
CA GLY A 133 -5.46 -20.72 -0.10
C GLY A 133 -5.84 -19.81 1.07
N PHE A 134 -6.29 -18.58 0.78
CA PHE A 134 -6.82 -17.67 1.81
C PHE A 134 -8.10 -18.20 2.44
N GLU A 135 -9.03 -18.69 1.63
CA GLU A 135 -10.29 -19.27 2.09
C GLU A 135 -10.03 -20.41 3.08
N GLN A 136 -9.16 -21.36 2.72
CA GLN A 136 -8.83 -22.50 3.55
C GLN A 136 -8.14 -22.10 4.85
N ALA A 137 -7.18 -21.18 4.79
CA ALA A 137 -6.48 -20.69 5.98
C ALA A 137 -7.43 -19.99 6.97
N ILE A 138 -8.41 -19.23 6.48
CA ILE A 138 -9.40 -18.54 7.32
C ILE A 138 -10.41 -19.56 7.90
N ARG A 139 -10.96 -20.45 7.05
CA ARG A 139 -11.97 -21.44 7.45
C ARG A 139 -11.45 -22.48 8.45
N ASN A 140 -10.17 -22.86 8.34
CA ASN A 140 -9.58 -23.88 9.21
C ASN A 140 -9.23 -23.36 10.61
N ALA A 141 -9.12 -22.04 10.79
CA ALA A 141 -8.87 -21.41 12.08
C ALA A 141 -10.17 -20.92 12.72
N ASP A 142 -10.49 -19.63 12.56
CA ASP A 142 -11.68 -18.99 13.11
C ASP A 142 -12.05 -17.79 12.23
N ALA A 143 -12.93 -18.02 11.26
CA ALA A 143 -13.32 -16.98 10.31
C ALA A 143 -13.96 -15.76 10.99
N GLU A 144 -14.73 -15.98 12.08
CA GLU A 144 -15.37 -14.89 12.81
C GLU A 144 -14.29 -14.00 13.46
N GLU A 145 -13.30 -14.59 14.15
CA GLU A 145 -12.18 -13.85 14.73
C GLU A 145 -11.38 -13.08 13.66
N PHE A 146 -11.16 -13.68 12.49
CA PHE A 146 -10.43 -13.02 11.40
C PHE A 146 -11.14 -11.74 10.96
N PHE A 147 -12.45 -11.79 10.69
CA PHE A 147 -13.21 -10.64 10.20
C PHE A 147 -13.52 -9.60 11.30
N GLU A 148 -13.44 -9.96 12.57
CA GLU A 148 -13.50 -9.01 13.68
C GLU A 148 -12.19 -8.23 13.88
N GLU A 149 -11.05 -8.89 13.69
CA GLU A 149 -9.73 -8.31 13.98
C GLU A 149 -9.05 -7.68 12.75
N VAL A 150 -9.30 -8.17 11.54
CA VAL A 150 -8.68 -7.67 10.31
C VAL A 150 -9.58 -6.63 9.64
N GLU A 151 -9.26 -5.35 9.87
CA GLU A 151 -9.99 -4.21 9.29
C GLU A 151 -9.50 -3.85 7.88
N GLU A 152 -8.22 -4.09 7.58
CA GLU A 152 -7.62 -3.72 6.28
C GLU A 152 -6.71 -4.82 5.73
N ILE A 153 -6.86 -5.17 4.46
CA ILE A 153 -5.92 -6.06 3.75
C ILE A 153 -5.21 -5.26 2.67
N LYS A 154 -3.92 -4.96 2.86
CA LYS A 154 -3.09 -4.39 1.79
C LYS A 154 -2.46 -5.51 0.98
N PHE A 155 -2.85 -5.61 -0.29
CA PHE A 155 -2.29 -6.55 -1.24
C PHE A 155 -1.33 -5.84 -2.18
N THR A 156 -0.07 -6.28 -2.20
CA THR A 156 1.00 -5.68 -3.02
C THR A 156 1.60 -6.71 -3.96
N LEU A 157 1.56 -6.41 -5.25
CA LEU A 157 2.19 -7.18 -6.31
C LEU A 157 3.55 -6.57 -6.67
N TYR A 158 4.57 -7.42 -6.68
CA TYR A 158 5.93 -7.11 -7.12
C TYR A 158 6.23 -7.85 -8.41
N ASP A 159 7.03 -7.28 -9.29
CA ASP A 159 7.61 -8.03 -10.40
C ASP A 159 8.86 -8.83 -9.98
N GLU A 160 9.48 -9.52 -10.94
CA GLU A 160 10.73 -10.25 -10.75
C GLU A 160 11.90 -9.38 -10.25
N ASN A 161 11.90 -8.08 -10.56
CA ASN A 161 12.90 -7.10 -10.14
C ASN A 161 12.63 -6.55 -8.74
N LYS A 162 11.55 -7.00 -8.09
CA LYS A 162 11.06 -6.52 -6.78
C LYS A 162 10.53 -5.09 -6.83
N GLU A 163 10.18 -4.59 -8.01
CA GLU A 163 9.50 -3.30 -8.14
C GLU A 163 8.00 -3.50 -7.93
N THR A 164 7.37 -2.57 -7.22
CA THR A 164 5.93 -2.64 -6.98
C THR A 164 5.18 -2.30 -8.26
N ARG A 165 4.39 -3.25 -8.76
CA ARG A 165 3.53 -3.08 -9.95
C ARG A 165 2.18 -2.50 -9.57
N VAL A 166 1.59 -3.02 -8.50
CA VAL A 166 0.31 -2.53 -7.98
C VAL A 166 0.24 -2.77 -6.48
N ALA A 167 -0.41 -1.85 -5.77
CA ALA A 167 -0.73 -1.99 -4.36
C ALA A 167 -2.17 -1.53 -4.14
N VAL A 168 -3.03 -2.42 -3.68
CA VAL A 168 -4.45 -2.16 -3.43
C VAL A 168 -4.83 -2.56 -2.00
N PHE A 169 -5.91 -1.97 -1.50
CA PHE A 169 -6.55 -2.41 -0.28
C PHE A 169 -7.76 -3.27 -0.66
N LEU A 170 -7.71 -4.56 -0.36
CA LEU A 170 -8.81 -5.46 -0.66
C LEU A 170 -10.00 -5.14 0.25
N ASP A 171 -11.18 -5.19 -0.34
CA ASP A 171 -12.43 -5.04 0.39
C ASP A 171 -12.68 -6.30 1.23
N ILE A 172 -12.78 -6.12 2.55
CA ILE A 172 -13.00 -7.20 3.51
C ILE A 172 -14.35 -7.87 3.27
N GLU A 173 -15.38 -7.11 2.85
CA GLU A 173 -16.71 -7.66 2.60
C GLU A 173 -16.70 -8.61 1.39
N TRP A 174 -15.85 -8.37 0.39
CA TRP A 174 -15.70 -9.28 -0.75
C TRP A 174 -15.01 -10.58 -0.32
N LEU A 175 -13.97 -10.48 0.50
CA LEU A 175 -13.29 -11.65 1.05
C LEU A 175 -14.24 -12.46 1.94
N GLN A 176 -15.04 -11.80 2.78
CA GLN A 176 -16.04 -12.46 3.61
C GLN A 176 -17.08 -13.19 2.77
N GLN A 177 -17.67 -12.54 1.77
CA GLN A 177 -18.63 -13.19 0.87
C GLN A 177 -18.03 -14.40 0.14
N PHE A 178 -16.76 -14.31 -0.27
CA PHE A 178 -16.06 -15.44 -0.87
C PHE A 178 -15.85 -16.58 0.15
N VAL A 179 -15.39 -16.26 1.37
CA VAL A 179 -15.23 -17.21 2.47
C VAL A 179 -16.56 -17.81 2.95
N ASP A 180 -17.68 -17.15 2.74
CA ASP A 180 -19.01 -17.64 3.12
C ASP A 180 -19.72 -18.41 1.98
N ASP A 181 -19.06 -18.65 0.85
CA ASP A 181 -19.62 -19.23 -0.40
C ASP A 181 -20.76 -18.37 -1.04
N ASP A 182 -20.93 -17.11 -0.61
CA ASP A 182 -21.87 -16.15 -1.18
C ASP A 182 -21.35 -15.49 -2.48
N MET A 183 -20.03 -15.58 -2.72
CA MET A 183 -19.35 -15.14 -3.94
C MET A 183 -18.46 -16.25 -4.49
N THR A 184 -18.45 -16.45 -5.81
CA THR A 184 -17.57 -17.46 -6.42
C THR A 184 -16.12 -16.98 -6.49
N ASN A 185 -15.17 -17.92 -6.58
CA ASN A 185 -13.74 -17.60 -6.76
C ASN A 185 -13.50 -16.68 -7.97
N GLU A 186 -14.07 -17.04 -9.13
CA GLU A 186 -13.98 -16.25 -10.36
C GLU A 186 -14.53 -14.83 -10.17
N GLU A 187 -15.67 -14.67 -9.47
CA GLU A 187 -16.23 -13.34 -9.22
C GLU A 187 -15.33 -12.52 -8.29
N PHE A 188 -14.82 -13.12 -7.22
CA PHE A 188 -13.89 -12.48 -6.30
C PHE A 188 -12.63 -12.00 -7.01
N VAL A 189 -11.97 -12.88 -7.76
CA VAL A 189 -10.76 -12.55 -8.53
C VAL A 189 -11.01 -11.45 -9.55
N ASN A 190 -12.14 -11.50 -10.27
CA ASN A 190 -12.49 -10.44 -11.21
C ASN A 190 -12.67 -9.08 -10.53
N ARG A 191 -13.25 -9.02 -9.33
CA ARG A 191 -13.35 -7.76 -8.57
C ARG A 191 -11.98 -7.23 -8.16
N VAL A 192 -11.11 -8.11 -7.66
CA VAL A 192 -9.72 -7.77 -7.29
C VAL A 192 -8.93 -7.26 -8.49
N LEU A 193 -9.01 -7.95 -9.63
CA LEU A 193 -8.36 -7.53 -10.89
C LEU A 193 -8.86 -6.16 -11.36
N ASN A 194 -10.17 -5.95 -11.39
CA ASN A 194 -10.74 -4.65 -11.78
C ASN A 194 -10.27 -3.53 -10.84
N GLN A 195 -10.09 -3.83 -9.55
CA GLN A 195 -9.55 -2.86 -8.60
C GLN A 195 -8.06 -2.59 -8.85
N MET A 196 -7.26 -3.61 -9.14
CA MET A 196 -5.85 -3.47 -9.52
C MET A 196 -5.68 -2.66 -10.80
N GLU A 197 -6.54 -2.89 -11.81
CA GLU A 197 -6.56 -2.13 -13.05
C GLU A 197 -6.85 -0.66 -12.77
N GLN A 198 -7.83 -0.34 -11.91
CA GLN A 198 -8.11 1.04 -11.51
C GLN A 198 -6.96 1.68 -10.72
N ALA A 199 -6.27 0.91 -9.88
CA ALA A 199 -5.13 1.40 -9.11
C ALA A 199 -3.84 1.52 -9.94
N GLY A 200 -3.71 0.75 -11.01
CA GLY A 200 -2.60 0.79 -11.97
C GLY A 200 -2.85 1.68 -13.19
N ALA A 201 -4.10 2.06 -13.48
CA ALA A 201 -4.49 2.94 -14.60
C ALA A 201 -4.13 4.42 -14.40
N VAL A 202 -3.30 4.75 -13.40
CA VAL A 202 -2.62 6.05 -13.30
C VAL A 202 -1.33 6.06 -14.14
N ASP A 203 -1.43 5.70 -15.41
CA ASP A 203 -0.51 6.13 -16.48
C ASP A 203 -1.18 5.99 -17.85
N ASP A 204 -2.33 6.63 -18.06
CA ASP A 204 -2.84 6.87 -19.43
C ASP A 204 -3.73 8.12 -19.45
N SER A 205 -3.10 9.30 -19.28
CA SER A 205 -3.50 10.64 -19.76
C SER A 205 -2.75 11.70 -18.94
N SER A 206 -1.76 12.41 -19.48
CA SER A 206 -2.01 13.44 -20.50
C SER A 206 -0.72 13.81 -21.25
N ASP A 207 -0.60 13.38 -22.50
CA ASP A 207 0.09 14.15 -23.53
C ASP A 207 -0.87 14.25 -24.73
N SER A 208 -1.55 15.40 -24.81
CA SER A 208 -2.10 16.01 -26.03
C SER A 208 -2.60 17.42 -25.72
#